data_AF-A0A560CXK3-F1
#
_entry.id   AF-A0A560CXK3-F1
#
_cell.length_a   1.000
_cell.length_b   1.000
_cell.length_c   1.000
_cell.angle_alpha   90.00
_cell.angle_beta   90.00
_cell.angle_gamma   90.00
#
_symmetry.space_group_name_H-M   'P 1'
#
loop_
_entity.id
_entity.type
_entity.pdbx_description
1 polymer ?
#
loop_
_entity_poly.entity_id
_entity_poly.type
_entity_poly.pdbx_seq_one_letter_code
_entity_poly.pdbx_strand_id
1 'polypeptide(L)'
;MKLYSCKLRLAGATTNEIFKGEVTAAEIEVLRELHGIDAVLDIKEAGENSKTSAEERVRLKQLYANPESLNTQMAARRLTLLRNLFGHDRLPLPDEVMDPVVASDDDFEEPTAVEAPVRRTRVKKAEPEAAFE
;
A
#
# COMPACT_ATOMS: atom_id res chain seq x y z
N MET A 1 4.39 -1.31 -13.46
CA MET A 1 3.88 -0.06 -12.86
C MET A 1 4.23 -0.03 -11.38
N LYS A 2 4.60 1.13 -10.84
CA LYS A 2 4.97 1.27 -9.43
C LYS A 2 3.78 1.15 -8.50
N LEU A 3 4.02 0.59 -7.32
CA LEU A 3 3.09 0.46 -6.20
C LEU A 3 3.55 1.37 -5.06
N TYR A 4 2.56 1.91 -4.39
CA TYR A 4 2.72 2.83 -3.28
C TYR A 4 1.85 2.39 -2.12
N SER A 5 2.29 2.77 -0.93
CA SER A 5 1.47 2.77 0.27
C SER A 5 1.11 4.21 0.63
N CYS A 6 -0.11 4.44 1.12
CA CYS A 6 -0.56 5.75 1.54
C CYS A 6 -1.60 5.68 2.66
N LYS A 7 -1.76 6.79 3.38
CA LYS A 7 -2.86 7.02 4.33
C LYS A 7 -3.92 7.88 3.66
N LEU A 8 -5.18 7.43 3.73
CA LEU A 8 -6.33 8.12 3.16
C LEU A 8 -7.24 8.63 4.27
N ARG A 9 -7.49 9.94 4.31
CA ARG A 9 -8.51 10.56 5.16
C ARG A 9 -9.87 10.48 4.49
N LEU A 10 -10.81 9.80 5.15
CA LEU A 10 -12.19 9.75 4.67
C LEU A 10 -12.91 11.05 5.01
N ALA A 11 -13.56 11.63 4.00
CA ALA A 11 -14.34 12.87 4.12
C ALA A 11 -13.56 14.05 4.74
N GLY A 12 -12.23 14.08 4.58
CA GLY A 12 -11.37 15.13 5.13
C GLY A 12 -11.23 15.12 6.66
N ALA A 13 -11.76 14.11 7.36
CA ALA A 13 -11.65 14.00 8.81
C ALA A 13 -10.30 13.40 9.21
N THR A 14 -9.54 14.10 10.07
CA THR A 14 -8.25 13.63 10.60
C THR A 14 -8.38 12.43 11.52
N THR A 15 -9.56 12.21 12.09
CA THR A 15 -9.85 11.09 12.99
C THR A 15 -10.22 9.80 12.24
N ASN A 16 -10.38 9.86 10.92
CA ASN A 16 -10.80 8.71 10.11
C ASN A 16 -9.81 8.48 8.97
N GLU A 17 -8.70 7.84 9.32
CA GLU A 17 -7.61 7.50 8.41
C GLU A 17 -7.60 6.00 8.13
N ILE A 18 -7.42 5.64 6.85
CA ILE A 18 -7.27 4.26 6.39
C ILE A 18 -5.94 4.10 5.69
N PHE A 19 -5.20 3.05 6.05
CA PHE A 19 -3.98 2.67 5.37
C PHE A 19 -4.29 1.82 4.13
N LYS A 20 -3.66 2.14 3.00
CA LYS A 20 -3.70 1.36 1.76
C LYS A 20 -2.26 1.06 1.33
N GLY A 21 -1.89 -0.22 1.24
CA GLY A 21 -0.50 -0.64 0.98
C GLY A 21 -0.14 -0.97 -0.48
N GLU A 22 -1.13 -1.25 -1.33
CA GLU A 22 -0.92 -1.72 -2.72
C GLU A 22 -1.68 -0.83 -3.71
N VAL A 23 -1.23 0.42 -3.84
CA VAL A 23 -1.92 1.47 -4.58
C VAL A 23 -1.09 1.88 -5.79
N THR A 24 -1.67 1.97 -6.97
CA THR A 24 -0.95 2.46 -8.16
C THR A 24 -0.91 3.99 -8.17
N ALA A 25 0.02 4.59 -8.91
CA ALA A 25 0.06 6.04 -9.09
C ALA A 25 -1.27 6.58 -9.66
N ALA A 26 -1.86 5.86 -10.62
CA ALA A 26 -3.19 6.17 -11.13
C ALA A 26 -4.27 6.11 -10.04
N GLU A 27 -4.28 5.09 -9.18
CA GLU A 27 -5.25 5.02 -8.08
C GLU A 27 -5.10 6.19 -7.09
N ILE A 28 -3.87 6.64 -6.82
CA ILE A 28 -3.62 7.82 -5.98
C ILE A 28 -4.28 9.07 -6.56
N GLU A 29 -4.16 9.31 -7.86
CA GLU A 29 -4.83 10.43 -8.53
C GLU A 29 -6.36 10.33 -8.44
N VAL A 30 -6.92 9.11 -8.56
CA VAL A 30 -8.37 8.90 -8.37
C VAL A 30 -8.79 9.22 -6.93
N LEU A 31 -7.99 8.81 -5.95
CA LEU A 31 -8.27 9.08 -4.54
C LEU A 31 -8.23 10.59 -4.24
N ARG A 32 -7.29 11.33 -4.82
CA ARG A 32 -7.21 12.79 -4.73
C ARG A 32 -8.44 13.46 -5.32
N GLU A 33 -8.88 13.03 -6.49
CA GLU A 33 -10.06 13.59 -7.13
C GLU A 33 -11.35 13.31 -6.33
N LEU A 34 -11.44 12.14 -5.68
CA LEU A 34 -12.63 11.75 -4.91
C LEU A 34 -12.68 12.33 -3.49
N HIS A 35 -11.54 12.44 -2.83
CA HIS A 35 -11.45 12.81 -1.41
C HIS A 35 -10.81 14.18 -1.16
N GLY A 36 -10.20 14.78 -2.18
CA GLY A 36 -9.40 15.99 -2.10
C GLY A 36 -7.90 15.68 -2.12
N ILE A 37 -7.11 16.63 -2.61
CA ILE A 37 -5.64 16.50 -2.73
C ILE A 37 -5.01 16.24 -1.36
N ASP A 38 -5.44 16.98 -0.33
CA ASP A 38 -4.93 16.90 1.04
C ASP A 38 -5.41 15.64 1.81
N ALA A 39 -6.27 14.82 1.20
CA ALA A 39 -6.78 13.61 1.84
C ALA A 39 -5.85 12.41 1.69
N VAL A 40 -4.95 12.42 0.71
CA VAL A 40 -3.96 11.35 0.49
C VAL A 40 -2.62 11.80 1.05
N LEU A 41 -2.12 11.07 2.04
CA LEU A 41 -0.94 11.42 2.82
C LEU A 41 0.05 10.25 2.86
N ASP A 42 1.28 10.57 3.23
CA ASP A 42 2.29 9.56 3.56
C ASP A 42 2.52 8.55 2.43
N ILE A 43 2.65 9.07 1.20
CA ILE A 43 2.80 8.27 -0.01
C ILE A 43 4.25 7.76 -0.05
N LYS A 44 4.42 6.44 0.13
CA LYS A 44 5.73 5.78 0.09
C LYS A 44 5.73 4.70 -0.99
N GLU A 45 6.81 4.61 -1.76
CA GLU A 45 6.98 3.52 -2.71
C GLU A 45 7.06 2.18 -1.97
N ALA A 46 6.23 1.23 -2.39
CA ALA A 46 6.11 -0.09 -1.76
C ALA A 46 6.67 -1.22 -2.65
N GLY A 47 6.81 -0.97 -3.96
CA GLY A 47 7.38 -1.93 -4.91
C GLY A 47 6.86 -1.72 -6.33
N GLU A 48 6.90 -2.78 -7.15
CA GLU A 48 6.43 -2.75 -8.53
C GLU A 48 5.48 -3.91 -8.83
N ASN A 49 4.59 -3.69 -9.79
CA ASN A 49 3.65 -4.67 -10.31
C ASN A 49 3.79 -4.83 -11.83
N SER A 50 3.61 -6.04 -12.35
CA SER A 50 3.63 -6.36 -13.78
C SER A 50 2.33 -6.01 -14.52
N LYS A 51 1.32 -5.44 -13.85
CA LYS A 51 0.06 -5.02 -14.48
C LYS A 51 0.28 -3.98 -15.58
N THR A 52 -0.45 -4.15 -16.66
CA THR A 52 -0.50 -3.19 -17.77
C THR A 52 -1.46 -2.04 -17.46
N SER A 53 -1.28 -0.88 -18.11
CA SER A 53 -2.20 0.26 -17.95
C SER A 53 -3.64 -0.08 -18.34
N ALA A 54 -3.84 -1.00 -19.28
CA ALA A 54 -5.17 -1.45 -19.71
C ALA A 54 -5.87 -2.26 -18.60
N GLU A 55 -5.17 -3.23 -18.01
CA GLU A 55 -5.67 -4.03 -16.88
C GLU A 55 -5.98 -3.14 -15.67
N GLU A 56 -5.08 -2.20 -15.37
CA GLU A 56 -5.28 -1.29 -14.25
C GLU A 56 -6.50 -0.38 -14.48
N ARG A 57 -6.71 0.10 -15.70
CA ARG A 57 -7.90 0.90 -16.03
C ARG A 57 -9.19 0.11 -15.82
N VAL A 58 -9.20 -1.18 -16.18
CA VAL A 58 -10.35 -2.06 -15.93
C VAL A 58 -10.56 -2.23 -14.42
N ARG A 59 -9.49 -2.46 -13.65
CA ARG A 59 -9.54 -2.57 -12.19
C ARG A 59 -10.11 -1.30 -11.57
N LEU A 60 -9.64 -0.12 -11.96
CA LEU A 60 -10.12 1.16 -11.43
C LEU A 60 -11.59 1.41 -11.75
N LYS A 61 -12.04 1.06 -12.97
CA LYS A 61 -13.46 1.15 -13.35
C LYS A 61 -14.32 0.22 -12.46
N GLN A 62 -13.86 -1.00 -12.21
CA GLN A 62 -14.57 -1.95 -11.34
C GLN A 62 -14.55 -1.52 -9.87
N LEU A 63 -13.45 -0.97 -9.37
CA LEU A 63 -13.33 -0.60 -7.97
C LEU A 63 -14.13 0.66 -7.64
N TYR A 64 -14.05 1.67 -8.52
CA TYR A 64 -14.63 2.99 -8.22
C TYR A 64 -15.95 3.24 -8.91
N ALA A 65 -16.27 2.59 -10.03
CA ALA A 65 -17.45 2.91 -10.84
C ALA A 65 -18.34 1.69 -11.14
N ASN A 66 -18.32 0.66 -10.30
CA ASN A 66 -19.17 -0.51 -10.47
C ASN A 66 -20.65 -0.20 -10.12
N PRO A 67 -21.59 -0.34 -11.09
CA PRO A 67 -23.01 -0.10 -10.88
C PRO A 67 -23.71 -1.11 -9.95
N GLU A 68 -23.08 -2.24 -9.62
CA GLU A 68 -23.62 -3.16 -8.61
C GLU A 68 -23.36 -2.64 -7.19
N SER A 69 -22.24 -1.94 -7.00
CA SER A 69 -21.84 -1.38 -5.70
C SER A 69 -22.38 0.03 -5.44
N LEU A 70 -22.79 0.73 -6.50
CA LEU A 70 -23.21 2.13 -6.47
C LEU A 70 -24.52 2.27 -7.22
N ASN A 71 -25.32 3.28 -6.88
CA ASN A 71 -26.44 3.67 -7.75
C ASN A 71 -25.93 3.98 -9.17
N THR A 72 -26.64 3.52 -10.20
CA THR A 72 -26.34 3.72 -11.63
C THR A 72 -25.93 5.16 -11.96
N GLN A 73 -26.58 6.17 -11.38
CA GLN A 73 -26.21 7.58 -11.61
C GLN A 73 -24.83 7.92 -11.06
N MET A 74 -24.45 7.40 -9.89
CA MET A 74 -23.14 7.63 -9.29
C MET A 74 -22.05 6.85 -10.02
N ALA A 75 -22.33 5.62 -10.46
CA ALA A 75 -21.43 4.85 -11.30
C ALA A 75 -21.10 5.58 -12.61
N ALA A 76 -22.11 6.13 -13.29
CA ALA A 76 -21.92 6.92 -14.51
C ALA A 76 -21.09 8.19 -14.28
N ARG A 77 -21.32 8.90 -13.16
CA ARG A 77 -20.51 10.07 -12.77
C ARG A 77 -19.05 9.70 -12.53
N ARG A 78 -18.79 8.61 -11.80
CA ARG A 78 -17.42 8.15 -11.53
C ARG A 78 -16.72 7.62 -12.79
N LEU A 79 -17.43 6.95 -13.70
CA LEU A 79 -16.89 6.60 -15.02
C LEU A 79 -16.47 7.83 -15.82
N THR A 80 -17.27 8.90 -15.76
CA THR A 80 -16.96 10.18 -16.42
C THR A 80 -15.73 10.84 -15.79
N LEU A 81 -15.62 10.83 -14.46
CA LEU A 81 -14.46 11.31 -13.73
C LEU A 81 -13.18 10.56 -14.16
N LEU A 82 -13.20 9.23 -14.16
CA LEU A 82 -12.04 8.42 -14.60
C LEU A 82 -11.63 8.73 -16.04
N ARG A 83 -12.60 8.98 -16.93
CA ARG A 83 -12.34 9.38 -18.31
C ARG A 83 -11.77 10.79 -18.43
N ASN A 84 -12.19 11.71 -17.58
CA ASN A 84 -11.66 13.07 -17.55
C ASN A 84 -10.22 13.10 -17.02
N LEU A 85 -9.93 12.30 -15.99
CA LEU A 85 -8.62 12.23 -15.35
C LEU A 85 -7.55 11.59 -16.26
N PHE A 86 -7.89 10.47 -16.91
CA PHE A 86 -6.92 9.69 -17.70
C PHE A 86 -7.12 9.76 -19.22
N GLY A 87 -8.07 10.58 -19.67
CA GLY A 87 -8.46 10.66 -21.06
C GLY A 87 -8.99 9.34 -21.65
N HIS A 88 -8.78 9.17 -22.95
CA HIS A 88 -9.27 8.00 -23.68
C HIS A 88 -8.49 6.71 -23.33
N ASP A 89 -9.11 5.55 -23.51
CA ASP A 89 -8.56 4.25 -23.05
C ASP A 89 -7.18 3.89 -23.63
N ARG A 90 -6.77 4.48 -24.77
CA ARG A 90 -5.45 4.25 -25.39
C ARG A 90 -4.31 5.10 -24.80
N LEU A 91 -4.60 6.06 -23.90
CA LEU A 91 -3.53 6.83 -23.25
C LEU A 91 -2.91 5.99 -22.14
N PRO A 92 -1.57 6.01 -22.00
CA PRO A 92 -0.90 5.39 -20.86
C PRO A 92 -1.38 6.05 -19.57
N LEU A 93 -1.51 5.24 -18.52
CA LEU A 93 -1.78 5.74 -17.18
C LEU A 93 -0.49 6.32 -16.57
N PRO A 94 -0.60 7.22 -15.58
CA PRO A 94 0.56 7.65 -14.80
C PRO A 94 1.22 6.45 -14.12
N ASP A 95 2.53 6.28 -14.34
CA ASP A 95 3.34 5.24 -13.69
C ASP A 95 3.99 5.75 -12.38
N GLU A 96 4.11 7.07 -12.24
CA GLU A 96 4.75 7.73 -11.10
C GLU A 96 3.82 8.79 -10.50
N VAL A 97 3.86 8.92 -9.18
CA VAL A 97 3.14 9.98 -8.47
C VAL A 97 4.00 11.24 -8.54
N MET A 98 3.44 12.31 -9.10
CA MET A 98 4.07 13.63 -9.02
C MET A 98 3.72 14.26 -7.68
N ASP A 99 4.48 13.93 -6.64
CA ASP A 99 4.36 14.60 -5.35
C ASP A 99 5.39 15.72 -5.20
N PRO A 100 5.02 16.86 -4.56
CA PRO A 100 6.02 17.73 -3.98
C PRO A 100 6.75 16.91 -2.91
N VAL A 101 8.06 16.76 -3.07
CA VAL A 101 8.94 16.01 -2.17
C VAL A 101 8.76 16.53 -0.74
N VAL A 102 7.91 15.87 0.04
CA VAL A 102 7.91 16.03 1.50
C VAL A 102 8.90 14.99 1.98
N ALA A 103 10.15 15.42 2.16
CA ALA A 103 11.20 14.60 2.75
C ALA A 103 10.64 14.00 4.04
N SER A 104 10.45 12.69 4.03
CA SER A 104 10.02 11.97 5.23
C SER A 104 11.27 11.86 6.10
N ASP A 105 11.32 12.60 7.21
CA ASP A 105 12.34 12.44 8.27
C ASP A 105 12.14 11.11 9.03
N ASP A 106 12.02 9.99 8.33
CA ASP A 106 11.83 8.65 8.90
C ASP A 106 12.95 7.70 8.43
N ASP A 107 14.19 8.05 8.76
CA ASP A 107 15.27 7.09 9.00
C ASP A 107 15.00 6.38 10.35
N PHE A 108 13.93 5.59 10.43
CA PHE A 108 13.73 4.69 11.56
C PHE A 108 14.53 3.41 11.32
N GLU A 109 15.81 3.43 11.70
CA GLU A 109 16.64 2.23 11.81
C GLU A 109 15.94 1.20 12.71
N GLU A 110 15.45 0.10 12.14
CA GLU A 110 15.09 -1.08 12.92
C GLU A 110 16.34 -1.58 13.66
N PRO A 111 16.32 -1.77 15.00
CA PRO A 111 17.44 -2.40 15.67
C PRO A 111 17.49 -3.87 15.25
N THR A 112 18.47 -4.21 14.41
CA THR A 112 18.77 -5.59 14.04
C THR A 112 19.14 -6.39 15.29
N ALA A 113 18.18 -7.14 15.82
CA ALA A 113 18.44 -8.14 16.85
C ALA A 113 19.22 -9.29 16.21
N VAL A 114 20.55 -9.25 16.34
CA VAL A 114 21.43 -10.35 15.98
C VAL A 114 21.27 -11.44 17.04
N GLU A 115 20.36 -12.40 16.83
CA GLU A 115 20.32 -13.62 17.64
C GLU A 115 21.52 -14.51 17.31
N ALA A 116 22.47 -14.55 18.24
CA ALA A 116 23.66 -15.40 18.18
C ALA A 116 23.31 -16.90 18.25
N PRO A 117 24.02 -17.79 17.53
CA PRO A 117 23.78 -19.22 17.60
C PRO A 117 24.22 -19.79 18.97
N VAL A 118 23.24 -20.22 19.76
CA VAL A 118 23.45 -20.90 21.06
C VAL A 118 24.11 -22.26 20.83
N ARG A 119 25.42 -22.36 21.12
CA ARG A 119 26.16 -23.62 21.17
C ARG A 119 25.69 -24.44 22.38
N ARG A 120 24.90 -25.49 22.14
CA ARG A 120 24.55 -26.50 23.16
C ARG A 120 25.77 -27.38 23.45
N THR A 121 26.42 -27.17 24.58
CA THR A 121 27.42 -28.11 25.13
C THR A 121 26.71 -29.27 25.84
N ARG A 122 27.06 -30.50 25.46
CA ARG A 122 26.54 -31.76 26.00
C ARG A 122 27.17 -32.05 27.37
N VAL A 123 26.38 -31.99 28.44
CA VAL A 123 26.83 -32.39 29.80
C VAL A 123 26.99 -33.91 29.85
N LYS A 124 28.17 -34.38 30.24
CA LYS A 124 28.46 -35.80 30.50
C LYS A 124 27.78 -36.21 31.81
N LYS A 125 26.97 -37.26 31.74
CA LYS A 125 26.34 -37.96 32.87
C LYS A 125 27.43 -38.62 33.70
N ALA A 126 27.56 -38.22 34.97
CA ALA A 126 28.42 -38.89 35.95
C ALA A 126 27.72 -40.16 36.48
N GLU A 127 28.46 -41.26 36.52
CA GLU A 127 28.09 -42.51 37.20
C GLU A 127 28.25 -42.34 38.73
N PRO A 128 27.35 -42.91 39.56
CA PRO A 128 27.54 -42.94 41.00
C PRO A 128 28.33 -44.19 41.42
N GLU A 129 29.50 -43.99 42.02
CA GLU A 129 30.26 -45.04 42.69
C GLU A 129 29.91 -45.06 44.20
N ALA A 130 29.43 -46.24 44.61
CA ALA A 130 29.34 -46.89 45.91
C ALA A 130 29.77 -46.20 47.24
N ALA A 131 28.97 -46.43 48.29
CA ALA A 131 29.40 -46.93 49.61
C ALA A 131 28.13 -47.38 50.40
N PHE A 132 27.97 -48.67 50.73
CA PHE A 132 28.40 -49.34 51.97
C PHE A 132 27.71 -48.80 53.24
N GLU A 133 26.72 -49.53 53.80
CA GLU A 133 26.84 -50.42 54.98
C GLU A 133 25.54 -51.20 55.19
#